data_AF-A0A2U3LFM7-F1
#
_entry.id   AF-A0A2U3LFM7-F1
#
_cell.length_a   1.000
_cell.length_b   1.000
_cell.length_c   1.000
_cell.angle_alpha   90.00
_cell.angle_beta   90.00
_cell.angle_gamma   90.00
#
_symmetry.space_group_name_H-M   'P 1'
#
loop_
_entity.id
_entity.type
_entity.pdbx_description
1 polymer ?
#
loop_
_entity_poly.entity_id
_entity_poly.type
_entity_poly.pdbx_seq_one_letter_code
_entity_poly.pdbx_strand_id
1 'polypeptide(L)' 'MITDEEFQLFKVLVERADNSFDGHLTVMKFTTNWRVSFLAPGDRDDVHDMHEGKTLGEAARKALDQV' A
#
# COMPACT_ATOMS: atom_id res chain seq x y z
N MET A 1 -2.95 -15.56 6.89
CA MET A 1 -3.46 -15.90 5.55
C MET A 1 -4.10 -14.62 5.03
N ILE A 2 -3.73 -14.18 3.83
CA ILE A 2 -4.40 -13.02 3.20
C ILE A 2 -5.80 -13.48 2.79
N THR A 3 -6.81 -12.69 3.11
CA THR A 3 -8.20 -12.99 2.77
C THR A 3 -8.47 -12.70 1.28
N ASP A 4 -9.54 -13.28 0.72
CA ASP A 4 -9.94 -12.99 -0.66
C ASP A 4 -10.18 -11.49 -0.88
N GLU A 5 -10.74 -10.80 0.11
CA GLU A 5 -10.96 -9.35 0.08
C GLU A 5 -9.63 -8.59 -0.03
N GLU A 6 -8.65 -8.91 0.82
CA GLU A 6 -7.33 -8.29 0.77
C GLU A 6 -6.60 -8.58 -0.54
N PHE A 7 -6.83 -9.76 -1.14
CA PHE A 7 -6.30 -10.08 -2.46
C PHE A 7 -6.93 -9.24 -3.58
N GLN A 8 -8.24 -8.96 -3.52
CA GLN A 8 -8.87 -8.03 -4.46
C GLN A 8 -8.34 -6.60 -4.27
N LEU A 9 -8.17 -6.13 -3.03
CA LEU A 9 -7.57 -4.83 -2.77
C LEU A 9 -6.15 -4.73 -3.33
N PHE A 10 -5.36 -5.80 -3.22
CA PHE A 10 -4.02 -5.83 -3.80
C PHE A 10 -4.04 -5.69 -5.33
N LYS A 11 -4.99 -6.33 -6.03
CA LYS A 11 -5.14 -6.15 -7.48
C LYS A 11 -5.46 -4.71 -7.85
N VAL A 12 -6.37 -4.07 -7.11
CA VAL A 12 -6.72 -2.66 -7.35
C VAL A 12 -5.52 -1.75 -7.12
N LEU A 13 -4.68 -2.05 -6.11
CA LEU A 13 -3.41 -1.33 -5.92
C LEU A 13 -2.46 -1.47 -7.11
N VAL A 14 -2.31 -2.69 -7.66
CA VAL A 14 -1.47 -2.92 -8.85
C VAL A 14 -2.02 -2.17 -10.06
N GLU A 15 -3.32 -2.28 -10.34
CA GLU A 15 -3.95 -1.55 -11.45
C GLU A 15 -3.80 -0.03 -11.29
N ARG A 16 -3.92 0.49 -10.06
CA ARG A 16 -3.70 1.92 -9.80
C ARG A 16 -2.25 2.32 -10.04
N ALA A 17 -1.29 1.52 -9.58
CA ALA A 17 0.13 1.76 -9.78
C ALA A 17 0.47 1.85 -11.27
N ASP A 18 0.00 0.87 -12.06
CA ASP A 18 0.23 0.81 -13.51
C ASP A 18 -0.36 2.01 -14.25
N ASN A 19 -1.55 2.46 -13.85
CA ASN A 19 -2.27 3.53 -14.55
C ASN A 19 -1.89 4.95 -14.11
N SER A 20 -1.33 5.13 -12.91
CA SER A 20 -1.16 6.48 -12.33
C SER A 20 0.23 6.77 -11.75
N PHE A 21 1.09 5.75 -11.60
CA PHE A 21 2.36 5.87 -10.88
C PHE A 21 3.51 5.12 -11.59
N ASP A 22 3.44 4.99 -12.91
CA ASP A 22 4.45 4.31 -13.73
C ASP A 22 4.75 2.86 -13.26
N GLY A 23 3.75 2.20 -12.67
CA GLY A 23 3.87 0.84 -12.12
C GLY A 23 4.51 0.76 -10.73
N HIS A 24 4.73 1.88 -10.03
CA HIS A 24 5.32 1.85 -8.70
C HIS A 24 4.30 1.48 -7.62
N LEU A 25 4.59 0.39 -6.92
CA LEU A 25 3.84 -0.05 -5.73
C LEU A 25 4.81 -0.62 -4.70
N THR A 26 4.82 -0.01 -3.51
CA THR A 26 5.57 -0.48 -2.35
C THR A 26 4.59 -0.93 -1.27
N VAL A 27 4.69 -2.20 -0.86
CA VAL A 27 3.92 -2.76 0.27
C VAL A 27 4.89 -3.33 1.30
N MET A 28 4.79 -2.87 2.54
CA MET A 28 5.67 -3.26 3.63
C MET A 28 4.87 -3.87 4.78
N LYS A 29 5.31 -5.03 5.28
CA LYS A 29 4.78 -5.67 6.47
C LYS A 29 5.75 -5.51 7.64
N PHE A 30 5.31 -4.79 8.68
CA PHE A 30 6.00 -4.71 9.96
C PHE A 30 5.32 -5.56 11.04
N THR A 31 6.02 -5.74 12.15
CA THR A 31 5.54 -6.51 13.31
C THR A 31 4.16 -6.03 13.78
N THR A 32 3.91 -4.71 13.75
CA THR A 32 2.69 -4.10 14.30
C THR A 32 1.74 -3.51 13.26
N ASN A 33 2.18 -3.30 12.02
CA ASN A 33 1.39 -2.62 11.01
C ASN A 33 1.75 -3.05 9.57
N TRP A 34 1.04 -2.46 8.62
CA TRP A 34 1.25 -2.52 7.18
C TRP A 34 1.36 -1.10 6.65
N ARG A 35 2.20 -0.90 5.64
CA ARG A 35 2.36 0.38 4.96
C ARG A 35 2.28 0.18 3.44
N VAL A 36 1.56 1.08 2.76
CA VAL A 36 1.38 1.07 1.30
C VAL A 36 1.72 2.45 0.74
N SER A 37 2.46 2.48 -0.37
CA SER A 37 2.78 3.69 -1.12
C SER A 37 2.89 3.39 -2.61
N PHE A 38 2.59 4.37 -3.44
CA PHE A 38 2.84 4.33 -4.89
C PHE A 38 4.18 4.96 -5.28
N LEU A 39 5.03 5.24 -4.29
CA LEU A 39 6.39 5.72 -4.47
C LEU A 39 7.39 4.71 -3.87
N ALA A 40 8.64 4.80 -4.31
CA ALA A 40 9.75 4.08 -3.69
C ALA A 40 10.30 4.91 -2.53
N PRO A 41 10.19 4.46 -1.27
CA PRO A 41 10.79 5.18 -0.15
C PRO A 41 12.33 5.08 -0.21
N GLY A 42 13.01 6.21 -0.07
CA GLY A 42 14.48 6.30 -0.05
C GLY A 42 15.06 6.22 1.35
N ASP A 43 14.34 6.71 2.35
CA ASP A 43 14.75 6.69 3.75
C ASP A 43 13.61 6.35 4.74
N ARG A 44 13.89 6.52 6.04
CA ARG A 44 12.91 6.21 7.10
C ARG A 44 11.77 7.22 7.17
N ASP A 45 12.03 8.48 6.83
CA ASP A 45 11.00 9.52 6.87
C ASP A 45 10.01 9.28 5.74
N ASP A 46 10.49 8.88 4.55
CA ASP A 46 9.62 8.42 3.45
C ASP A 46 8.75 7.22 3.84
N VAL A 47 9.30 6.27 4.61
CA VAL A 47 8.52 5.15 5.14
C VAL A 47 7.44 5.66 6.09
N HIS A 48 7.73 6.68 6.91
CA HIS A 48 6.79 7.26 7.85
C HIS A 48 5.59 7.94 7.17
N ASP A 49 5.79 8.48 5.97
CA ASP A 49 4.77 9.15 5.16
C ASP A 49 3.86 8.21 4.36
N MET A 50 4.21 6.91 4.29
CA MET A 50 3.36 5.90 3.65
C MET A 50 2.01 5.71 4.39
N HIS A 51 1.00 5.24 3.66
CA HIS A 51 -0.31 4.96 4.25
C HIS A 51 -0.26 3.73 5.18
N GLU A 52 -0.40 3.96 6.49
CA GLU A 52 -0.32 2.93 7.53
C GLU A 52 -1.70 2.32 7.89
N GLY A 53 -1.76 1.01 8.08
CA GLY A 53 -2.90 0.29 8.66
C GLY A 53 -2.47 -0.88 9.55
N LYS A 54 -3.33 -1.33 10.46
CA LYS A 54 -3.06 -2.54 11.28
C LYS A 54 -3.16 -3.81 10.44
N THR A 55 -3.99 -3.77 9.39
CA THR A 55 -4.17 -4.82 8.39
C THR A 55 -3.75 -4.35 7.01
N LEU A 56 -3.52 -5.27 6.08
CA LEU A 56 -3.23 -4.93 4.69
C LEU A 56 -4.41 -4.15 4.09
N GLY A 57 -5.65 -4.61 4.34
CA GLY A 57 -6.84 -3.96 3.82
C GLY A 57 -7.03 -2.52 4.32
N GLU A 58 -6.68 -2.22 5.57
CA GLU A 58 -6.68 -0.84 6.09
C GLU A 58 -5.67 0.07 5.38
N ALA A 59 -4.43 -0.40 5.22
CA ALA A 59 -3.39 0.37 4.56
C ALA A 59 -3.71 0.59 3.06
N ALA A 60 -4.20 -0.46 2.39
CA ALA A 60 -4.61 -0.42 0.99
C ALA A 60 -5.75 0.56 0.74
N ARG A 61 -6.80 0.53 1.56
CA ARG A 61 -7.93 1.47 1.45
C ARG A 61 -7.47 2.91 1.62
N LYS A 62 -6.64 3.19 2.63
CA LYS A 62 -6.09 4.54 2.82
C LYS A 62 -5.30 5.03 1.61
N ALA A 63 -4.52 4.16 0.98
CA ALA A 63 -3.77 4.50 -0.23
C ALA A 63 -4.69 4.76 -1.43
N LEU A 64 -5.81 4.03 -1.55
CA LEU A 64 -6.76 4.22 -2.64
C LEU A 64 -7.67 5.45 -2.45
N ASP A 65 -7.98 5.81 -1.20
CA ASP A 65 -8.87 6.93 -0.85
C ASP A 65 -8.18 8.31 -0.93
N GLN A 66 -6.85 8.38 -0.84
CA GLN A 66 -6.10 9.64 -0.82
C GLN A 66 -5.55 10.09 -2.19
N VAL A 67 -6.05 9.52 -3.30
CA VAL A 67 -5.61 9.85 -4.67
C VAL A 67 -6.78 10.13 -5.61
#